data_AF-A0A1S3TXJ5-F1
#
_entry.id   AF-A0A1S3TXJ5-F1
#
_cell.length_a   1.000
_cell.length_b   1.000
_cell.length_c   1.000
_cell.angle_alpha   90.00
_cell.angle_beta   90.00
_cell.angle_gamma   90.00
#
_symmetry.space_group_name_H-M   'P 1'
#
loop_
_entity.id
_entity.type
_entity.pdbx_description
1 polymer ?
#
loop_
_entity_poly.entity_id
_entity_poly.type
_entity_poly.pdbx_seq_one_letter_code
_entity_poly.pdbx_strand_id
1 'polypeptide(L)'
;MSHPVRVAVIGAGVAGLAVARELRREGLDVVVFEKSHHLGGTWRYDQRIDSDPVGSDPNREVVHTSLYRSLRTNLPRQLMGFLDYPFPDRPDGDSRTFPGHEEVLWFLNKFADEFGLVGLIRFGWEVVRVERVSGRSDSWVVESSTCDSVLSREIFGAVVVCSGHFTQPRVPTIPGIEKWPGYQIHSHNYRVPEPFRDQVVVVIGFASSATDISIEISKVAKEVHIATRSPDVKAVKLANHDNMWQHKMVKCVSEDRLVAFDDGSSVYADVILYCTGYKHHYPFLETNGIVTIEDNRVGPLYKHVFPPALAPWLSFIGITEKDIIFEMMELQCKWVARVLSGKVLLPTEKEMMDYVEEYYQQIEKDGFPRHMTHYLHFKEENNPLVTRVGRLEQVCSE
;
A
#
# COMPACT_ATOMS: atom_id res chain seq x y z
N MET A 1 10.74 5.86 -37.97
CA MET A 1 10.99 5.27 -36.64
C MET A 1 9.97 5.87 -35.70
N SER A 2 9.01 5.10 -35.20
CA SER A 2 8.10 5.58 -34.15
C SER A 2 8.96 5.92 -32.93
N HIS A 3 8.77 7.10 -32.36
CA HIS A 3 9.48 7.47 -31.13
C HIS A 3 9.05 6.49 -30.02
N PRO A 4 9.95 6.04 -29.14
CA PRO A 4 9.60 5.18 -28.02
C PRO A 4 8.52 5.86 -27.17
N VAL A 5 7.54 5.10 -26.68
CA VAL A 5 6.48 5.65 -25.82
C VAL A 5 7.14 6.21 -24.56
N ARG A 6 6.87 7.48 -24.27
CA ARG A 6 7.34 8.16 -23.06
C ARG A 6 6.37 7.89 -21.92
N VAL A 7 6.85 7.32 -20.82
CA VAL A 7 6.06 6.81 -19.70
C VAL A 7 6.39 7.57 -18.43
N ALA A 8 5.37 8.12 -17.78
CA ALA A 8 5.48 8.67 -16.43
C ALA A 8 5.20 7.58 -15.40
N VAL A 9 6.12 7.38 -14.46
CA VAL A 9 5.95 6.51 -13.30
C VAL A 9 5.81 7.39 -12.06
N ILE A 10 4.74 7.21 -11.29
CA ILE A 10 4.43 8.07 -10.12
C ILE A 10 4.82 7.32 -8.84
N GLY A 11 5.93 7.69 -8.24
CA GLY A 11 6.52 7.11 -7.03
C GLY A 11 7.75 6.26 -7.33
N ALA A 12 8.79 6.37 -6.49
CA ALA A 12 10.02 5.58 -6.53
C ALA A 12 10.15 4.63 -5.32
N GLY A 13 9.02 4.09 -4.87
CA GLY A 13 8.97 2.92 -3.99
C GLY A 13 9.26 1.62 -4.74
N VAL A 14 9.03 0.46 -4.09
CA VAL A 14 9.26 -0.88 -4.68
C VAL A 14 8.62 -1.02 -6.06
N ALA A 15 7.33 -0.68 -6.17
CA ALA A 15 6.57 -0.75 -7.42
C ALA A 15 7.16 0.14 -8.53
N GLY A 16 7.53 1.38 -8.18
CA GLY A 16 8.09 2.35 -9.13
C GLY A 16 9.45 1.93 -9.67
N LEU A 17 10.32 1.43 -8.80
CA LEU A 17 11.64 0.91 -9.18
C LEU A 17 11.50 -0.33 -10.07
N ALA A 18 10.64 -1.27 -9.70
CA ALA A 18 10.39 -2.47 -10.48
C ALA A 18 9.84 -2.13 -11.88
N VAL A 19 8.83 -1.26 -11.97
CA VAL A 19 8.25 -0.92 -13.27
C VAL A 19 9.20 -0.09 -14.13
N ALA A 20 9.97 0.83 -13.55
CA ALA A 20 10.99 1.57 -14.30
C ALA A 20 12.04 0.64 -14.92
N ARG A 21 12.46 -0.41 -14.19
CA ARG A 21 13.36 -1.44 -14.73
C ARG A 21 12.73 -2.16 -15.92
N GLU A 22 11.51 -2.65 -15.79
CA GLU A 22 10.83 -3.42 -16.85
C GLU A 22 10.50 -2.57 -18.07
N LEU A 23 10.02 -1.34 -17.89
CA LEU A 23 9.77 -0.39 -18.98
C LEU A 23 11.05 -0.11 -19.79
N ARG A 24 12.18 0.08 -19.10
CA ARG A 24 13.47 0.29 -19.76
C ARG A 24 13.97 -0.98 -20.48
N ARG A 25 13.77 -2.17 -19.91
CA ARG A 25 14.07 -3.45 -20.59
C ARG A 25 13.28 -3.62 -21.89
N GLU A 26 12.09 -3.04 -21.94
CA GLU A 26 11.21 -3.01 -23.12
C GLU A 26 11.52 -1.84 -24.08
N GLY A 27 12.55 -1.04 -23.82
CA GLY A 27 13.02 0.02 -24.72
C GLY A 27 12.19 1.30 -24.70
N LEU A 28 11.39 1.52 -23.64
CA LEU A 28 10.55 2.70 -23.48
C LEU A 28 11.33 3.87 -22.86
N ASP A 29 10.89 5.10 -23.12
CA ASP A 29 11.43 6.31 -22.49
C ASP A 29 10.72 6.53 -21.15
N VAL A 30 11.45 6.58 -20.04
CA VAL A 30 10.89 6.49 -18.68
C VAL A 30 11.30 7.69 -17.86
N VAL A 31 10.32 8.33 -17.21
CA VAL A 31 10.55 9.33 -16.18
C VAL A 31 9.82 8.90 -14.92
N VAL A 32 10.55 8.79 -13.81
CA VAL A 32 9.96 8.49 -12.50
C VAL A 32 9.89 9.78 -11.68
N PHE A 33 8.73 10.10 -11.14
CA PHE A 33 8.53 11.23 -10.23
C PHE A 33 8.49 10.74 -8.78
N GLU A 34 9.29 11.32 -7.91
CA GLU A 34 9.32 10.99 -6.48
C GLU A 34 9.30 12.27 -5.65
N LYS A 35 8.30 12.38 -4.76
CA LYS A 35 8.12 13.56 -3.91
C LYS A 35 9.24 13.70 -2.87
N SER A 36 9.82 12.58 -2.43
CA SER A 36 10.96 12.54 -1.51
C SER A 36 12.28 12.87 -2.22
N HIS A 37 13.30 13.26 -1.46
CA HIS A 37 14.68 13.37 -1.96
C HIS A 37 15.41 12.02 -2.06
N HIS A 38 14.73 10.91 -1.76
CA HIS A 38 15.29 9.57 -1.76
C HIS A 38 14.26 8.54 -2.22
N LEU A 39 14.72 7.45 -2.82
CA LEU A 39 13.91 6.29 -3.18
C LEU A 39 13.52 5.44 -1.95
N GLY A 40 12.65 4.46 -2.18
CA GLY A 40 12.29 3.42 -1.20
C GLY A 40 10.84 3.47 -0.73
N GLY A 41 10.15 4.61 -0.91
CA GLY A 41 8.75 4.79 -0.50
C GLY A 41 8.56 4.46 0.98
N THR A 42 7.63 3.55 1.29
CA THR A 42 7.38 3.06 2.66
C THR A 42 8.65 2.63 3.39
N TRP A 43 9.60 1.99 2.70
CA TRP A 43 10.79 1.38 3.32
C TRP A 43 11.82 2.39 3.85
N ARG A 44 11.61 3.69 3.62
CA ARG A 44 12.44 4.73 4.22
C ARG A 44 11.81 5.19 5.53
N TYR A 45 12.34 4.70 6.65
CA TYR A 45 11.93 5.16 7.98
C TYR A 45 12.13 6.66 8.15
N ASP A 46 11.17 7.30 8.82
CA ASP A 46 11.20 8.70 9.22
C ASP A 46 10.59 8.79 10.61
N GLN A 47 11.30 9.44 11.55
CA GLN A 47 10.81 9.59 12.92
C GLN A 47 9.65 10.59 13.03
N ARG A 48 9.46 11.46 12.02
CA ARG A 48 8.33 12.39 11.97
C ARG A 48 7.02 11.63 11.82
N ILE A 49 5.95 12.25 12.30
CA ILE A 49 4.56 11.79 12.19
C ILE A 49 3.74 12.88 11.50
N ASP A 50 2.53 12.55 11.07
CA ASP A 50 1.59 13.55 10.58
C ASP A 50 1.33 14.64 11.62
N SER A 51 0.99 15.85 11.18
CA SER A 51 0.61 16.94 12.09
C SER A 51 -0.68 16.64 12.88
N ASP A 52 -1.47 15.66 12.42
CA ASP A 52 -2.62 15.08 13.13
C ASP A 52 -2.32 13.59 13.45
N PRO A 53 -2.20 13.20 14.75
CA PRO A 53 -1.94 11.82 15.15
C PRO A 53 -2.95 10.78 14.66
N VAL A 54 -4.22 11.17 14.43
CA VAL A 54 -5.27 10.28 13.94
C VAL A 54 -5.28 10.21 12.41
N GLY A 55 -4.91 11.31 11.76
CA GLY A 55 -4.89 11.45 10.30
C GLY A 55 -6.26 11.71 9.68
N SER A 56 -7.16 12.31 10.45
CA SER A 56 -8.51 12.71 10.04
C SER A 56 -8.54 14.10 9.40
N ASP A 57 -7.62 15.00 9.74
CA ASP A 57 -7.52 16.33 9.12
C ASP A 57 -7.04 16.20 7.65
N PRO A 58 -7.82 16.68 6.67
CA PRO A 58 -7.43 16.66 5.26
C PRO A 58 -6.25 17.59 4.92
N ASN A 59 -5.99 18.62 5.73
CA ASN A 59 -4.94 19.61 5.49
C ASN A 59 -3.66 19.33 6.29
N ARG A 60 -3.59 18.18 6.98
CA ARG A 60 -2.43 17.80 7.77
C ARG A 60 -1.18 17.66 6.91
N GLU A 61 -0.03 17.93 7.51
CA GLU A 61 1.25 17.53 6.92
C GLU A 61 1.33 16.00 6.95
N VAL A 62 1.57 15.38 5.78
CA VAL A 62 1.56 13.92 5.63
C VAL A 62 2.98 13.37 5.50
N VAL A 63 3.35 12.47 6.40
CA VAL A 63 4.56 11.65 6.28
C VAL A 63 4.22 10.39 5.48
N HIS A 64 4.99 10.06 4.44
CA HIS A 64 4.62 8.94 3.57
C HIS A 64 4.74 7.57 4.24
N THR A 65 5.79 7.36 5.04
CA THR A 65 6.09 6.07 5.67
C THR A 65 5.22 5.81 6.90
N SER A 66 4.85 4.55 7.06
CA SER A 66 4.13 4.01 8.22
C SER A 66 5.01 3.10 9.08
N LEU A 67 6.32 3.13 8.85
CA LEU A 67 7.27 2.30 9.60
C LEU A 67 7.49 2.83 11.01
N TYR A 68 7.67 1.91 11.95
CA TYR A 68 8.20 2.17 13.28
C TYR A 68 9.61 1.62 13.40
N ARG A 69 10.36 2.15 14.37
CA ARG A 69 11.81 2.00 14.47
C ARG A 69 12.26 0.55 14.47
N SER A 70 11.55 -0.30 15.21
CA SER A 70 11.89 -1.71 15.41
C SER A 70 11.31 -2.65 14.35
N LEU A 71 10.59 -2.12 13.34
CA LEU A 71 9.87 -2.94 12.37
C LEU A 71 10.82 -3.92 11.67
N ARG A 72 10.39 -5.17 11.65
CA ARG A 72 11.00 -6.24 10.86
C ARG A 72 10.03 -6.69 9.79
N THR A 73 10.55 -7.30 8.74
CA THR A 73 9.71 -7.89 7.71
C THR A 73 8.78 -8.94 8.34
N ASN A 74 7.53 -8.96 7.89
CA ASN A 74 6.55 -10.00 8.24
C ASN A 74 6.60 -11.20 7.26
N LEU A 75 7.41 -11.09 6.21
CA LEU A 75 7.75 -12.16 5.28
C LEU A 75 9.24 -12.48 5.36
N PRO A 76 9.64 -13.74 5.11
CA PRO A 76 11.04 -14.10 5.03
C PRO A 76 11.69 -13.39 3.83
N ARG A 77 12.95 -12.97 3.95
CA ARG A 77 13.68 -12.21 2.92
C ARG A 77 13.67 -12.89 1.55
N GLN A 78 13.62 -14.23 1.53
CA GLN A 78 13.55 -15.05 0.32
C GLN A 78 12.29 -14.77 -0.52
N LEU A 79 11.19 -14.36 0.12
CA LEU A 79 9.94 -13.97 -0.56
C LEU A 79 9.85 -12.46 -0.82
N MET A 80 10.91 -11.72 -0.48
CA MET A 80 10.99 -10.26 -0.64
C MET A 80 12.12 -9.85 -1.58
N GLY A 81 12.58 -10.78 -2.42
CA GLY A 81 13.40 -10.49 -3.59
C GLY A 81 12.53 -10.31 -4.83
N PHE A 82 13.16 -9.90 -5.92
CA PHE A 82 12.58 -10.05 -7.26
C PHE A 82 13.00 -11.42 -7.82
N LEU A 83 12.20 -11.98 -8.73
CA LEU A 83 12.39 -13.30 -9.33
C LEU A 83 13.78 -13.49 -9.93
N ASP A 84 14.32 -12.44 -10.55
CA ASP A 84 15.66 -12.41 -11.15
C ASP A 84 16.69 -11.60 -10.35
N TYR A 85 16.31 -11.14 -9.15
CA TYR A 85 17.19 -10.39 -8.25
C TYR A 85 16.84 -10.72 -6.79
N PRO A 86 17.38 -11.84 -6.27
CA PRO A 86 17.07 -12.31 -4.91
C PRO A 86 17.58 -11.32 -3.88
N PHE A 87 16.93 -11.24 -2.71
CA PHE A 87 17.31 -10.35 -1.61
C PHE A 87 18.51 -10.92 -0.83
N PRO A 88 19.75 -10.47 -1.13
CA PRO A 88 20.95 -11.12 -0.65
C PRO A 88 21.33 -10.64 0.74
N ASP A 89 22.02 -11.46 1.53
CA ASP A 89 22.69 -11.00 2.74
C ASP A 89 23.82 -10.01 2.39
N ARG A 90 24.04 -9.01 3.24
CA ARG A 90 25.25 -8.17 3.18
C ARG A 90 26.16 -8.44 4.40
N PRO A 91 27.49 -8.41 4.24
CA PRO A 91 28.44 -8.82 5.28
C PRO A 91 28.24 -8.13 6.65
N ASP A 92 27.91 -6.84 6.64
CA ASP A 92 27.74 -6.02 7.86
C ASP A 92 26.27 -5.61 8.09
N GLY A 93 25.33 -6.41 7.58
CA GLY A 93 23.91 -6.11 7.63
C GLY A 93 23.11 -7.04 8.52
N ASP A 94 21.80 -6.94 8.36
CA ASP A 94 20.87 -7.82 9.04
C ASP A 94 20.71 -9.14 8.28
N SER A 95 21.41 -10.17 8.77
CA SER A 95 21.38 -11.53 8.21
C SER A 95 20.20 -12.38 8.67
N ARG A 96 19.27 -11.82 9.47
CA ARG A 96 18.08 -12.56 9.91
C ARG A 96 17.19 -12.89 8.71
N THR A 97 16.52 -14.04 8.76
CA THR A 97 15.47 -14.41 7.78
C THR A 97 14.37 -13.37 7.68
N PHE A 98 14.05 -12.68 8.79
CA PHE A 98 13.11 -11.57 8.85
C PHE A 98 13.86 -10.32 9.30
N PRO A 99 14.54 -9.62 8.38
CA PRO A 99 15.41 -8.50 8.74
C PRO A 99 14.61 -7.23 9.08
N GLY A 100 15.30 -6.21 9.58
CA GLY A 100 14.76 -4.87 9.80
C GLY A 100 14.50 -4.12 8.49
N HIS A 101 13.67 -3.07 8.57
CA HIS A 101 13.34 -2.22 7.41
C HIS A 101 14.57 -1.60 6.72
N GLU A 102 15.63 -1.31 7.46
CA GLU A 102 16.89 -0.75 6.92
C GLU A 102 17.57 -1.69 5.91
N GLU A 103 17.46 -3.00 6.12
CA GLU A 103 18.02 -4.01 5.20
C GLU A 103 17.24 -4.05 3.89
N VAL A 104 15.92 -3.86 3.95
CA VAL A 104 15.06 -3.76 2.77
C VAL A 104 15.37 -2.48 2.00
N LEU A 105 15.50 -1.35 2.70
CA LEU A 105 15.89 -0.09 2.07
C LEU A 105 17.27 -0.20 1.38
N TRP A 106 18.23 -0.83 2.04
CA TRP A 106 19.53 -1.11 1.43
C TRP A 106 19.40 -1.94 0.14
N PHE A 107 18.59 -3.01 0.17
CA PHE A 107 18.34 -3.85 -1.01
C PHE A 107 17.73 -3.05 -2.16
N LEU A 108 16.78 -2.16 -1.89
CA LEU A 108 16.16 -1.31 -2.91
C LEU A 108 17.14 -0.29 -3.50
N ASN A 109 18.04 0.27 -2.69
CA ASN A 109 19.11 1.14 -3.21
C ASN A 109 20.08 0.35 -4.10
N LYS A 110 20.51 -0.84 -3.63
CA LYS A 110 21.39 -1.72 -4.42
C LYS A 110 20.74 -2.12 -5.75
N PHE A 111 19.45 -2.46 -5.74
CA PHE A 111 18.68 -2.74 -6.93
C PHE A 111 18.66 -1.54 -7.89
N ALA A 112 18.38 -0.34 -7.38
CA ALA A 112 18.36 0.87 -8.19
C ALA A 112 19.73 1.20 -8.80
N ASP A 113 20.82 0.96 -8.07
CA ASP A 113 22.18 1.19 -8.55
C ASP A 113 22.59 0.15 -9.60
N GLU A 114 22.39 -1.14 -9.33
CA GLU A 114 22.71 -2.25 -10.24
C GLU A 114 22.02 -2.08 -11.59
N PHE A 115 20.77 -1.67 -11.55
CA PHE A 115 19.98 -1.40 -12.74
C PHE A 115 20.02 0.07 -13.14
N GLY A 116 20.91 0.93 -12.63
CA GLY A 116 21.04 2.34 -13.08
C GLY A 116 19.71 3.12 -13.16
N LEU A 117 18.79 2.88 -12.23
CA LEU A 117 17.44 3.45 -12.22
C LEU A 117 17.44 4.88 -11.65
N VAL A 118 18.42 5.22 -10.82
CA VAL A 118 18.54 6.54 -10.19
C VAL A 118 18.52 7.67 -11.23
N GLY A 119 19.15 7.45 -12.40
CA GLY A 119 19.16 8.42 -13.50
C GLY A 119 17.81 8.68 -14.16
N LEU A 120 16.80 7.84 -13.90
CA LEU A 120 15.42 8.00 -14.39
C LEU A 120 14.54 8.79 -13.41
N ILE A 121 14.99 8.97 -12.15
CA ILE A 121 14.17 9.49 -11.06
C ILE A 121 14.39 10.98 -10.88
N ARG A 122 13.28 11.72 -10.84
CA ARG A 122 13.20 13.12 -10.46
C ARG A 122 12.76 13.21 -9.00
N PHE A 123 13.75 13.31 -8.11
CA PHE A 123 13.54 13.48 -6.68
C PHE A 123 13.08 14.89 -6.33
N GLY A 124 12.28 15.02 -5.27
CA GLY A 124 11.71 16.29 -4.83
C GLY A 124 10.62 16.84 -5.75
N TRP A 125 10.08 16.01 -6.65
CA TRP A 125 8.99 16.37 -7.55
C TRP A 125 7.74 15.57 -7.20
N GLU A 126 6.76 16.25 -6.61
CA GLU A 126 5.45 15.69 -6.32
C GLU A 126 4.54 15.83 -7.54
N VAL A 127 3.90 14.75 -7.96
CA VAL A 127 2.86 14.83 -9.00
C VAL A 127 1.58 15.32 -8.34
N VAL A 128 1.09 16.46 -8.82
CA VAL A 128 -0.10 17.13 -8.27
C VAL A 128 -1.31 16.99 -9.18
N ARG A 129 -1.11 16.70 -10.46
CA ARG A 129 -2.20 16.51 -11.42
C ARG A 129 -1.82 15.58 -12.57
N VAL A 130 -2.74 14.69 -12.92
CA VAL A 130 -2.66 13.78 -14.05
C VAL A 130 -4.01 13.79 -14.75
N GLU A 131 -4.03 14.27 -15.98
CA GLU A 131 -5.23 14.34 -16.80
C GLU A 131 -4.97 13.82 -18.22
N ARG A 132 -5.99 13.22 -18.85
CA ARG A 132 -5.90 12.83 -20.25
C ARG A 132 -6.12 14.06 -21.15
N VAL A 133 -5.25 14.23 -22.16
CA VAL A 133 -5.43 15.27 -23.17
C VAL A 133 -6.72 15.03 -23.95
N SER A 134 -7.57 16.04 -24.07
CA SER A 134 -8.85 15.92 -24.78
C SER A 134 -8.65 15.46 -26.23
N GLY A 135 -9.42 14.46 -26.65
CA GLY A 135 -9.37 13.91 -28.01
C GLY A 135 -8.18 13.00 -28.32
N ARG A 136 -7.30 12.70 -27.36
CA ARG A 136 -6.17 11.78 -27.53
C ARG A 136 -6.20 10.70 -26.45
N SER A 137 -6.11 9.44 -26.86
CA SER A 137 -6.09 8.29 -25.94
C SER A 137 -4.72 8.07 -25.31
N ASP A 138 -3.66 8.37 -26.04
CA ASP A 138 -2.24 8.12 -25.78
C ASP A 138 -1.48 9.40 -25.40
N SER A 139 -2.14 10.32 -24.70
CA SER A 139 -1.53 11.58 -24.28
C SER A 139 -2.06 12.01 -22.93
N TRP A 140 -1.16 12.12 -21.97
CA TRP A 140 -1.44 12.46 -20.57
C TRP A 140 -0.60 13.65 -20.17
N VAL A 141 -1.26 14.66 -19.63
CA VAL A 141 -0.60 15.77 -18.95
C VAL A 141 -0.26 15.30 -17.55
N VAL A 142 1.00 15.45 -17.16
CA VAL A 142 1.49 15.25 -15.80
C VAL A 142 2.03 16.58 -15.32
N GLU A 143 1.37 17.15 -14.30
CA GLU A 143 1.84 18.34 -13.59
C GLU A 143 2.49 17.92 -12.29
N SER A 144 3.67 18.48 -12.04
CA SER A 144 4.45 18.20 -10.85
C SER A 144 5.01 19.48 -10.24
N SER A 145 5.17 19.49 -8.92
CA SER A 145 5.68 20.61 -8.14
C SER A 145 6.90 20.22 -7.31
N THR A 146 7.81 21.16 -7.11
CA THR A 146 8.85 21.05 -6.07
C THR A 146 8.40 21.73 -4.77
N CYS A 147 9.16 21.53 -3.67
CA CYS A 147 8.93 22.24 -2.41
C CYS A 147 9.01 23.77 -2.54
N ASP A 148 9.80 24.26 -3.50
CA ASP A 148 9.93 25.68 -3.83
C ASP A 148 8.81 26.17 -4.77
N SER A 149 7.72 25.39 -4.92
CA SER A 149 6.56 25.69 -5.78
C SER A 149 6.90 25.87 -7.26
N VAL A 150 8.00 25.28 -7.73
CA VAL A 150 8.31 25.22 -9.17
C VAL A 150 7.38 24.21 -9.80
N LEU A 151 6.55 24.66 -10.74
CA LEU A 151 5.62 23.82 -11.49
C LEU A 151 6.25 23.39 -12.82
N SER A 152 6.16 22.10 -13.13
CA SER A 152 6.44 21.54 -14.45
C SER A 152 5.19 20.86 -14.99
N ARG A 153 4.96 21.03 -16.29
CA ARG A 153 3.86 20.38 -17.03
C ARG A 153 4.44 19.68 -18.24
N GLU A 154 4.27 18.37 -18.30
CA GLU A 154 4.83 17.53 -19.36
C GLU A 154 3.79 16.57 -19.93
N ILE A 155 3.97 16.18 -21.18
CA ILE A 155 3.12 15.21 -21.86
C ILE A 155 3.83 13.86 -21.91
N PHE A 156 3.08 12.82 -21.58
CA PHE A 156 3.49 11.42 -21.60
C PHE A 156 2.50 10.60 -22.44
N GLY A 157 2.99 9.54 -23.07
CA GLY A 157 2.15 8.59 -23.79
C GLY A 157 1.37 7.67 -22.85
N ALA A 158 1.98 7.31 -21.71
CA ALA A 158 1.36 6.49 -20.68
C ALA A 158 1.74 6.95 -19.27
N VAL A 159 0.89 6.60 -18.30
CA VAL A 159 1.09 6.84 -16.87
C VAL A 159 0.95 5.52 -16.11
N VAL A 160 1.92 5.23 -15.25
CA VAL A 160 1.90 4.10 -14.31
C VAL A 160 1.88 4.65 -12.89
N VAL A 161 0.80 4.38 -12.16
CA VAL A 161 0.61 4.83 -10.78
C VAL A 161 1.25 3.82 -9.82
N CYS A 162 2.26 4.27 -9.08
CA CYS A 162 3.04 3.47 -8.11
C CYS A 162 3.15 4.17 -6.74
N SER A 163 2.20 5.06 -6.41
CA SER A 163 2.25 5.94 -5.23
C SER A 163 2.00 5.23 -3.90
N GLY A 164 1.69 3.93 -3.92
CA GLY A 164 1.37 3.13 -2.74
C GLY A 164 -0.02 3.43 -2.16
N HIS A 165 -0.41 2.65 -1.14
CA HIS A 165 -1.73 2.74 -0.50
C HIS A 165 -1.70 2.54 1.03
N PHE A 166 -0.52 2.60 1.65
CA PHE A 166 -0.33 2.46 3.11
C PHE A 166 0.05 3.78 3.80
N THR A 167 -0.49 4.91 3.32
CA THR A 167 -0.25 6.24 3.89
C THR A 167 -1.53 6.86 4.46
N GLN A 168 -2.62 6.91 3.70
CA GLN A 168 -3.86 7.57 4.15
C GLN A 168 -4.62 6.69 5.17
N PRO A 169 -4.79 7.10 6.44
CA PRO A 169 -5.44 6.27 7.46
C PRO A 169 -6.91 5.95 7.19
N ARG A 170 -7.35 4.75 7.58
CA ARG A 170 -8.76 4.37 7.64
C ARG A 170 -9.25 4.43 9.09
N VAL A 171 -9.78 5.59 9.49
CA VAL A 171 -10.28 5.81 10.85
C VAL A 171 -11.77 5.42 10.94
N PRO A 172 -12.18 4.55 11.89
CA PRO A 172 -13.57 4.18 12.09
C PRO A 172 -14.33 5.25 12.90
N THR A 173 -15.65 5.29 12.74
CA THR A 173 -16.52 6.02 13.67
C THR A 173 -16.78 5.16 14.92
N ILE A 174 -16.62 5.73 16.10
CA ILE A 174 -16.91 5.07 17.39
C ILE A 174 -17.91 5.96 18.16
N PRO A 175 -19.04 5.41 18.64
CA PRO A 175 -19.99 6.17 19.44
C PRO A 175 -19.33 6.80 20.68
N GLY A 176 -19.45 8.12 20.81
CA GLY A 176 -18.90 8.90 21.93
C GLY A 176 -17.46 9.41 21.75
N ILE A 177 -16.79 9.06 20.65
CA ILE A 177 -15.35 9.34 20.47
C ILE A 177 -14.99 10.83 20.48
N GLU A 178 -15.90 11.69 20.01
CA GLU A 178 -15.72 13.16 19.98
C GLU A 178 -15.54 13.78 21.36
N LYS A 179 -15.98 13.08 22.42
CA LYS A 179 -15.90 13.55 23.80
C LYS A 179 -14.99 12.71 24.68
N TRP A 180 -14.41 11.64 24.14
CA TRP A 180 -13.49 10.79 24.90
C TRP A 180 -12.15 11.52 25.08
N PRO A 181 -11.69 11.76 26.32
CA PRO A 181 -10.60 12.71 26.57
C PRO A 181 -9.20 12.07 26.51
N GLY A 182 -9.10 10.78 26.18
CA GLY A 182 -7.82 10.10 26.07
C GLY A 182 -7.11 10.43 24.75
N TYR A 183 -5.86 9.99 24.63
CA TYR A 183 -5.06 10.23 23.44
C TYR A 183 -5.45 9.26 22.32
N GLN A 184 -5.57 9.78 21.10
CA GLN A 184 -5.94 9.00 19.92
C GLN A 184 -4.82 9.06 18.90
N ILE A 185 -4.50 7.92 18.29
CA ILE A 185 -3.43 7.84 17.29
C ILE A 185 -3.70 6.70 16.31
N HIS A 186 -3.42 6.89 15.03
CA HIS A 186 -3.41 5.82 14.04
C HIS A 186 -2.04 5.15 13.95
N SER A 187 -1.99 3.87 13.61
CA SER A 187 -0.74 3.09 13.47
C SER A 187 0.22 3.69 12.44
N HIS A 188 -0.30 4.47 11.49
CA HIS A 188 0.47 5.31 10.57
C HIS A 188 1.50 6.20 11.29
N ASN A 189 1.12 6.74 12.44
CA ASN A 189 1.91 7.67 13.26
C ASN A 189 2.61 6.98 14.43
N TYR A 190 2.48 5.66 14.58
CA TYR A 190 3.26 4.92 15.57
C TYR A 190 4.74 4.84 15.14
N ARG A 191 5.66 5.09 16.09
CA ARG A 191 7.12 5.09 15.80
C ARG A 191 7.93 4.28 16.78
N VAL A 192 7.62 4.37 18.07
CA VAL A 192 8.37 3.75 19.16
C VAL A 192 7.43 3.49 20.34
N PRO A 193 7.73 2.51 21.22
CA PRO A 193 6.83 2.13 22.30
C PRO A 193 6.93 3.04 23.54
N GLU A 194 8.05 3.74 23.77
CA GLU A 194 8.30 4.46 25.03
C GLU A 194 7.20 5.47 25.45
N PRO A 195 6.53 6.20 24.54
CA PRO A 195 5.41 7.09 24.90
C PRO A 195 4.21 6.38 25.54
N PHE A 196 4.09 5.06 25.38
CA PHE A 196 2.99 4.25 25.93
C PHE A 196 3.35 3.62 27.29
N ARG A 197 4.49 4.00 27.88
CA ARG A 197 4.95 3.46 29.17
C ARG A 197 3.92 3.68 30.27
N ASP A 198 3.63 2.63 31.02
CA ASP A 198 2.69 2.62 32.15
C ASP A 198 1.25 3.05 31.82
N GLN A 199 0.88 3.11 30.53
CA GLN A 199 -0.47 3.47 30.08
C GLN A 199 -1.35 2.24 29.83
N VAL A 200 -2.67 2.43 29.90
CA VAL A 200 -3.66 1.45 29.41
C VAL A 200 -4.02 1.78 27.97
N VAL A 201 -3.68 0.87 27.05
CA VAL A 201 -3.78 1.10 25.59
C VAL A 201 -4.82 0.18 24.98
N VAL A 202 -5.83 0.74 24.30
CA VAL A 202 -6.77 -0.01 23.48
C VAL A 202 -6.30 0.03 22.02
N VAL A 203 -5.99 -1.13 21.45
CA VAL A 203 -5.59 -1.28 20.05
C VAL A 203 -6.79 -1.78 19.24
N ILE A 204 -7.23 -1.02 18.25
CA ILE A 204 -8.37 -1.39 17.41
C ILE A 204 -7.87 -1.98 16.10
N GLY A 205 -8.03 -3.29 15.91
CA GLY A 205 -7.56 -4.02 14.73
C GLY A 205 -7.05 -5.42 15.09
N PHE A 206 -6.87 -6.28 14.07
CA PHE A 206 -6.38 -7.65 14.25
C PHE A 206 -5.55 -8.16 13.07
N ALA A 207 -5.02 -7.24 12.25
CA ALA A 207 -4.11 -7.55 11.16
C ALA A 207 -2.65 -7.35 11.60
N SER A 208 -1.71 -7.41 10.64
CA SER A 208 -0.26 -7.34 10.90
C SER A 208 0.16 -6.18 11.81
N SER A 209 -0.30 -4.95 11.56
CA SER A 209 0.03 -3.80 12.41
C SER A 209 -0.48 -3.96 13.84
N ALA A 210 -1.72 -4.44 14.02
CA ALA A 210 -2.29 -4.62 15.35
C ALA A 210 -1.51 -5.67 16.14
N THR A 211 -1.19 -6.80 15.52
CA THR A 211 -0.43 -7.87 16.17
C THR A 211 0.97 -7.41 16.57
N ASP A 212 1.73 -6.83 15.65
CA ASP A 212 3.14 -6.50 15.91
C ASP A 212 3.28 -5.31 16.88
N ILE A 213 2.51 -4.24 16.67
CA ILE A 213 2.57 -3.05 17.55
C ILE A 213 2.08 -3.38 18.96
N SER A 214 1.04 -4.20 19.12
CA SER A 214 0.56 -4.58 20.46
C SER A 214 1.63 -5.37 21.24
N ILE A 215 2.35 -6.28 20.57
CA ILE A 215 3.46 -7.02 21.19
C ILE A 215 4.58 -6.07 21.58
N GLU A 216 4.89 -5.07 20.76
CA GLU A 216 5.93 -4.09 21.10
C GLU A 216 5.53 -3.20 22.29
N ILE A 217 4.32 -2.63 22.25
CA ILE A 217 3.80 -1.74 23.31
C ILE A 217 3.65 -2.49 24.63
N SER A 218 3.25 -3.77 24.62
CA SER A 218 3.11 -4.57 25.85
C SER A 218 4.39 -4.67 26.70
N LYS A 219 5.56 -4.40 26.12
CA LYS A 219 6.84 -4.39 26.84
C LYS A 219 7.02 -3.18 27.76
N VAL A 220 6.21 -2.14 27.59
CA VAL A 220 6.32 -0.90 28.37
C VAL A 220 4.98 -0.42 28.94
N ALA A 221 3.86 -0.75 28.29
CA ALA A 221 2.52 -0.37 28.73
C ALA A 221 2.09 -1.13 29.99
N LYS A 222 1.18 -0.51 30.75
CA LYS A 222 0.56 -1.16 31.91
C LYS A 222 -0.36 -2.29 31.46
N GLU A 223 -1.25 -2.02 30.50
CA GLU A 223 -2.20 -2.99 29.95
C GLU A 223 -2.42 -2.71 28.45
N VAL A 224 -2.59 -3.76 27.65
CA VAL A 224 -2.91 -3.66 26.21
C VAL A 224 -4.18 -4.47 25.90
N HIS A 225 -5.17 -3.81 25.31
CA HIS A 225 -6.49 -4.36 25.02
C HIS A 225 -6.73 -4.34 23.50
N ILE A 226 -6.66 -5.50 22.85
CA ILE A 226 -6.86 -5.63 21.41
C ILE A 226 -8.34 -5.84 21.13
N ALA A 227 -8.98 -4.91 20.41
CA ALA A 227 -10.37 -4.98 19.99
C ALA A 227 -10.48 -5.35 18.51
N THR A 228 -11.29 -6.35 18.20
CA THR A 228 -11.39 -6.92 16.85
C THR A 228 -12.83 -7.17 16.42
N ARG A 229 -13.06 -7.06 15.11
CA ARG A 229 -14.34 -7.35 14.46
C ARG A 229 -14.45 -8.82 14.00
N SER A 230 -13.41 -9.63 14.20
CA SER A 230 -13.43 -11.03 13.80
C SER A 230 -14.49 -11.77 14.64
N PRO A 231 -15.41 -12.52 14.00
CA PRO A 231 -16.57 -13.10 14.68
C PRO A 231 -16.18 -14.22 15.66
N ASP A 232 -15.08 -14.92 15.39
CA ASP A 232 -14.65 -16.12 16.14
C ASP A 232 -13.77 -15.80 17.36
N VAL A 233 -13.68 -14.53 17.73
CA VAL A 233 -12.82 -14.07 18.81
C VAL A 233 -13.49 -14.25 20.16
N LYS A 234 -12.80 -15.00 21.03
CA LYS A 234 -13.14 -15.11 22.46
C LYS A 234 -12.45 -13.99 23.22
N ALA A 235 -13.22 -13.32 24.08
CA ALA A 235 -12.67 -12.32 24.99
C ALA A 235 -11.86 -13.03 26.08
N VAL A 236 -10.53 -12.90 26.04
CA VAL A 236 -9.61 -13.62 26.93
C VAL A 236 -8.33 -12.84 27.17
N LYS A 237 -7.66 -13.12 28.30
CA LYS A 237 -6.25 -12.77 28.49
C LYS A 237 -5.39 -13.67 27.59
N LEU A 238 -4.41 -13.10 26.89
CA LEU A 238 -3.53 -13.86 26.01
C LEU A 238 -2.51 -14.63 26.84
N ALA A 239 -2.48 -15.96 26.71
CA ALA A 239 -1.71 -16.85 27.59
C ALA A 239 -0.20 -16.58 27.61
N ASN A 240 0.36 -16.04 26.52
CA ASN A 240 1.80 -15.77 26.39
C ASN A 240 2.18 -14.35 26.82
N HIS A 241 1.26 -13.57 27.39
CA HIS A 241 1.49 -12.17 27.75
C HIS A 241 0.85 -11.83 29.10
N ASP A 242 1.64 -11.21 29.98
CA ASP A 242 1.19 -10.89 31.34
C ASP A 242 0.18 -9.74 31.41
N ASN A 243 0.15 -8.88 30.38
CA ASN A 243 -0.62 -7.65 30.34
C ASN A 243 -1.36 -7.42 29.01
N MET A 244 -1.73 -8.48 28.29
CA MET A 244 -2.50 -8.36 27.05
C MET A 244 -3.82 -9.12 27.10
N TRP A 245 -4.87 -8.46 26.63
CA TRP A 245 -6.21 -9.00 26.50
C TRP A 245 -6.74 -8.79 25.09
N GLN A 246 -7.59 -9.72 24.67
CA GLN A 246 -8.34 -9.65 23.43
C GLN A 246 -9.82 -9.50 23.76
N HIS A 247 -10.50 -8.62 23.02
CA HIS A 247 -11.90 -8.25 23.20
C HIS A 247 -12.63 -8.29 21.86
N LYS A 248 -13.96 -8.33 21.93
CA LYS A 248 -14.79 -7.98 20.78
C LYS A 248 -14.65 -6.50 20.43
N MET A 249 -15.28 -6.07 19.35
CA MET A 249 -15.17 -4.69 18.88
C MET A 249 -15.61 -3.68 19.95
N VAL A 250 -14.99 -2.49 19.90
CA VAL A 250 -15.39 -1.36 20.74
C VAL A 250 -16.83 -0.99 20.39
N LYS A 251 -17.69 -1.01 21.41
CA LYS A 251 -19.10 -0.67 21.32
C LYS A 251 -19.31 0.85 21.41
N CYS A 252 -18.70 1.47 22.41
CA CYS A 252 -18.75 2.91 22.64
C CYS A 252 -17.65 3.34 23.61
N VAL A 253 -17.45 4.65 23.71
CA VAL A 253 -16.56 5.30 24.66
C VAL A 253 -17.27 6.45 25.36
N SER A 254 -16.81 6.86 26.55
CA SER A 254 -17.43 7.94 27.34
C SER A 254 -16.44 8.97 27.89
N GLU A 255 -16.98 10.10 28.35
CA GLU A 255 -16.23 11.27 28.84
C GLU A 255 -15.32 10.96 30.04
N ASP A 256 -15.58 9.87 30.78
CA ASP A 256 -14.79 9.40 31.92
C ASP A 256 -13.64 8.44 31.52
N ARG A 257 -13.31 8.36 30.22
CA ARG A 257 -12.31 7.46 29.60
C ARG A 257 -12.69 5.98 29.50
N LEU A 258 -13.91 5.60 29.88
CA LEU A 258 -14.34 4.22 29.73
C LEU A 258 -14.42 3.85 28.24
N VAL A 259 -13.90 2.67 27.91
CA VAL A 259 -14.04 1.99 26.61
C VAL A 259 -14.82 0.70 26.87
N ALA A 260 -16.03 0.61 26.30
CA ALA A 260 -16.89 -0.56 26.42
C ALA A 260 -16.80 -1.42 25.16
N PHE A 261 -16.77 -2.75 25.32
CA PHE A 261 -16.67 -3.71 24.24
C PHE A 261 -17.99 -4.49 24.07
N ASP A 262 -18.21 -5.08 22.89
CA ASP A 262 -19.41 -5.86 22.59
C ASP A 262 -19.51 -7.20 23.33
N ASP A 263 -18.45 -7.64 23.99
CA ASP A 263 -18.47 -8.79 24.91
C ASP A 263 -19.02 -8.44 26.31
N GLY A 264 -19.37 -7.17 26.55
CA GLY A 264 -19.89 -6.68 27.82
C GLY A 264 -18.82 -6.26 28.82
N SER A 265 -17.53 -6.45 28.51
CA SER A 265 -16.43 -5.92 29.31
C SER A 265 -16.19 -4.44 29.04
N SER A 266 -15.44 -3.79 29.93
CA SER A 266 -15.02 -2.40 29.76
C SER A 266 -13.70 -2.14 30.48
N VAL A 267 -12.98 -1.11 30.02
CA VAL A 267 -11.71 -0.68 30.61
C VAL A 267 -11.60 0.85 30.58
N TYR A 268 -10.98 1.43 31.59
CA TYR A 268 -10.55 2.83 31.54
C TYR A 268 -9.21 2.91 30.81
N ALA A 269 -9.19 3.58 29.66
CA ALA A 269 -8.00 3.62 28.80
C ALA A 269 -7.41 5.02 28.71
N ASP A 270 -6.09 5.09 28.58
CA ASP A 270 -5.36 6.33 28.34
C ASP A 270 -5.23 6.61 26.84
N VAL A 271 -5.11 5.55 26.03
CA VAL A 271 -4.87 5.64 24.58
C VAL A 271 -5.78 4.73 23.77
N ILE A 272 -6.26 5.24 22.65
CA ILE A 272 -6.82 4.43 21.55
C ILE A 272 -5.86 4.50 20.36
N LEU A 273 -5.32 3.34 20.00
CA LEU A 273 -4.45 3.14 18.84
C LEU A 273 -5.24 2.46 17.71
N TYR A 274 -5.50 3.18 16.62
CA TYR A 274 -6.17 2.67 15.45
C TYR A 274 -5.21 1.88 14.55
N CYS A 275 -5.31 0.56 14.57
CA CYS A 275 -4.63 -0.35 13.63
C CYS A 275 -5.62 -0.84 12.55
N THR A 276 -6.37 0.10 11.97
CA THR A 276 -7.57 -0.15 11.15
C THR A 276 -7.32 -0.09 9.65
N GLY A 277 -6.05 -0.05 9.24
CA GLY A 277 -5.63 -0.07 7.85
C GLY A 277 -5.70 1.30 7.18
N TYR A 278 -5.70 1.30 5.86
CA TYR A 278 -5.50 2.50 5.05
C TYR A 278 -6.58 2.63 3.98
N LYS A 279 -6.62 3.78 3.32
CA LYS A 279 -7.47 4.08 2.18
C LYS A 279 -6.60 4.25 0.93
N HIS A 280 -7.08 3.78 -0.21
CA HIS A 280 -6.56 4.25 -1.49
C HIS A 280 -6.86 5.75 -1.64
N HIS A 281 -5.86 6.51 -2.10
CA HIS A 281 -5.95 7.95 -2.23
C HIS A 281 -5.05 8.43 -3.37
N TYR A 282 -5.64 8.93 -4.46
CA TYR A 282 -4.94 9.42 -5.65
C TYR A 282 -5.43 10.84 -5.97
N PRO A 283 -5.11 11.85 -5.11
CA PRO A 283 -5.68 13.19 -5.23
C PRO A 283 -5.24 13.91 -6.52
N PHE A 284 -4.13 13.47 -7.10
CA PHE A 284 -3.60 13.99 -8.36
C PHE A 284 -4.33 13.45 -9.60
N LEU A 285 -5.14 12.41 -9.50
CA LEU A 285 -5.63 11.68 -10.68
C LEU A 285 -7.01 12.17 -11.13
N GLU A 286 -7.08 12.82 -12.29
CA GLU A 286 -8.31 13.32 -12.90
C GLU A 286 -8.75 12.43 -14.07
N THR A 287 -9.63 11.47 -13.79
CA THR A 287 -10.17 10.55 -14.81
C THR A 287 -11.61 10.84 -15.21
N ASN A 288 -12.19 11.98 -14.80
CA ASN A 288 -13.59 12.33 -15.05
C ASN A 288 -14.59 11.22 -14.66
N GLY A 289 -14.35 10.58 -13.51
CA GLY A 289 -15.18 9.49 -12.99
C GLY A 289 -14.97 8.12 -13.62
N ILE A 290 -14.04 7.96 -14.58
CA ILE A 290 -13.74 6.64 -15.16
C ILE A 290 -13.10 5.70 -14.13
N VAL A 291 -12.22 6.22 -13.27
CA VAL A 291 -11.68 5.49 -12.12
C VAL A 291 -12.27 6.14 -10.86
N THR A 292 -12.90 5.33 -10.01
CA THR A 292 -13.46 5.76 -8.72
C THR A 292 -12.88 4.94 -7.58
N ILE A 293 -13.02 5.47 -6.36
CA ILE A 293 -12.69 4.76 -5.12
C ILE A 293 -13.95 4.73 -4.26
N GLU A 294 -14.59 3.56 -4.17
CA GLU A 294 -15.83 3.37 -3.40
C GLU A 294 -15.65 2.25 -2.36
N ASP A 295 -15.82 2.56 -1.07
CA ASP A 295 -15.47 1.64 0.04
C ASP A 295 -14.13 0.94 -0.23
N ASN A 296 -13.07 1.72 -0.46
CA ASN A 296 -11.72 1.21 -0.74
C ASN A 296 -11.56 0.29 -1.97
N ARG A 297 -12.56 0.18 -2.85
CA ARG A 297 -12.42 -0.45 -4.16
C ARG A 297 -12.00 0.60 -5.18
N VAL A 298 -10.80 0.48 -5.73
CA VAL A 298 -10.33 1.25 -6.90
C VAL A 298 -10.84 0.56 -8.16
N GLY A 299 -11.62 1.25 -8.99
CA GLY A 299 -12.20 0.56 -10.13
C GLY A 299 -12.96 1.42 -11.12
N PRO A 300 -13.44 0.78 -12.20
CA PRO A 300 -13.18 -0.61 -12.60
C PRO A 300 -11.72 -0.84 -13.03
N LEU A 301 -11.11 -1.95 -12.60
CA LEU A 301 -9.73 -2.34 -12.95
C LEU A 301 -9.66 -3.78 -13.45
N TYR A 302 -9.37 -3.96 -14.73
CA TYR A 302 -9.03 -5.25 -15.31
C TYR A 302 -7.77 -5.81 -14.64
N LYS A 303 -7.93 -6.98 -14.00
CA LYS A 303 -6.88 -7.68 -13.26
C LYS A 303 -6.16 -6.81 -12.23
N HIS A 304 -6.87 -5.85 -11.63
CA HIS A 304 -6.35 -4.88 -10.65
C HIS A 304 -5.27 -3.92 -11.20
N VAL A 305 -5.07 -3.84 -12.52
CA VAL A 305 -3.99 -3.06 -13.16
C VAL A 305 -4.55 -1.99 -14.10
N PHE A 306 -5.41 -2.36 -15.04
CA PHE A 306 -5.82 -1.47 -16.14
C PHE A 306 -7.28 -1.02 -16.00
N PRO A 307 -7.58 0.29 -15.99
CA PRO A 307 -8.94 0.76 -16.21
C PRO A 307 -9.36 0.47 -17.66
N PRO A 308 -10.42 -0.31 -17.93
CA PRO A 308 -10.74 -0.75 -19.29
C PRO A 308 -10.79 0.37 -20.33
N ALA A 309 -11.44 1.50 -20.01
CA ALA A 309 -11.62 2.65 -20.90
C ALA A 309 -10.37 3.55 -21.06
N LEU A 310 -9.31 3.31 -20.28
CA LEU A 310 -8.06 4.07 -20.31
C LEU A 310 -6.84 3.20 -20.64
N ALA A 311 -7.05 1.90 -20.82
CA ALA A 311 -5.99 0.96 -21.11
C ALA A 311 -5.44 1.15 -22.54
N PRO A 312 -4.14 0.89 -22.77
CA PRO A 312 -3.11 0.59 -21.77
C PRO A 312 -2.47 1.84 -21.14
N TRP A 313 -2.94 3.04 -21.50
CA TRP A 313 -2.26 4.31 -21.26
C TRP A 313 -2.32 4.80 -19.80
N LEU A 314 -3.22 4.27 -18.99
CA LEU A 314 -3.19 4.39 -17.54
C LEU A 314 -3.14 2.98 -16.91
N SER A 315 -2.25 2.78 -15.96
CA SER A 315 -2.15 1.52 -15.21
C SER A 315 -1.74 1.76 -13.76
N PHE A 316 -2.03 0.79 -12.90
CA PHE A 316 -1.68 0.80 -11.48
C PHE A 316 -0.85 -0.44 -11.14
N ILE A 317 0.17 -0.26 -10.31
CA ILE A 317 1.00 -1.35 -9.79
C ILE A 317 0.87 -1.40 -8.27
N GLY A 318 0.71 -2.60 -7.73
CA GLY A 318 0.72 -2.81 -6.28
C GLY A 318 -0.53 -2.33 -5.57
N ILE A 319 -1.70 -2.41 -6.22
CA ILE A 319 -3.01 -2.22 -5.57
C ILE A 319 -3.42 -3.48 -4.78
N THR A 320 -2.93 -4.65 -5.18
CA THR A 320 -3.30 -5.92 -4.55
C THR A 320 -2.79 -6.02 -3.13
N GLU A 321 -3.55 -6.72 -2.29
CA GLU A 321 -3.23 -7.01 -0.90
C GLU A 321 -3.30 -8.51 -0.62
N LYS A 322 -2.68 -8.94 0.49
CA LYS A 322 -2.66 -10.34 0.95
C LYS A 322 -1.93 -11.31 0.00
N ASP A 323 -0.86 -10.86 -0.63
CA ASP A 323 -0.02 -11.64 -1.55
C ASP A 323 1.47 -11.57 -1.19
N ILE A 324 2.31 -12.26 -2.00
CA ILE A 324 3.76 -12.07 -1.99
C ILE A 324 4.06 -10.81 -2.82
N ILE A 325 4.13 -9.68 -2.11
CA ILE A 325 4.04 -8.34 -2.69
C ILE A 325 5.06 -8.10 -3.81
N PHE A 326 6.32 -8.48 -3.61
CA PHE A 326 7.40 -8.13 -4.56
C PHE A 326 7.28 -8.93 -5.86
N GLU A 327 6.99 -10.23 -5.78
CA GLU A 327 6.76 -11.09 -6.94
C GLU A 327 5.52 -10.64 -7.72
N MET A 328 4.41 -10.39 -7.04
CA MET A 328 3.17 -9.92 -7.69
C MET A 328 3.38 -8.57 -8.39
N MET A 329 4.04 -7.62 -7.71
CA MET A 329 4.39 -6.33 -8.32
C MET A 329 5.28 -6.54 -9.54
N GLU A 330 6.32 -7.38 -9.47
CA GLU A 330 7.20 -7.62 -10.62
C GLU A 330 6.45 -8.19 -11.82
N LEU A 331 5.53 -9.13 -11.60
CA LEU A 331 4.69 -9.69 -12.67
C LEU A 331 3.78 -8.63 -13.29
N GLN A 332 3.16 -7.77 -12.49
CA GLN A 332 2.39 -6.62 -12.98
C GLN A 332 3.30 -5.68 -13.80
N CYS A 333 4.51 -5.38 -13.32
CA CYS A 333 5.49 -4.53 -14.01
C CYS A 333 5.87 -5.09 -15.38
N LYS A 334 6.23 -6.38 -15.44
CA LYS A 334 6.57 -7.08 -16.70
C LYS A 334 5.41 -7.05 -17.67
N TRP A 335 4.19 -7.28 -17.19
CA TRP A 335 3.00 -7.26 -18.03
C TRP A 335 2.71 -5.87 -18.60
N VAL A 336 2.71 -4.83 -17.76
CA VAL A 336 2.52 -3.44 -18.19
C VAL A 336 3.56 -3.02 -19.22
N ALA A 337 4.84 -3.34 -18.97
CA ALA A 337 5.91 -2.99 -19.88
C ALA A 337 5.76 -3.66 -21.26
N ARG A 338 5.43 -4.96 -21.29
CA ARG A 338 5.20 -5.70 -22.54
C ARG A 338 3.94 -5.25 -23.30
N VAL A 339 2.93 -4.78 -22.58
CA VAL A 339 1.73 -4.19 -23.19
C VAL A 339 2.07 -2.85 -23.84
N LEU A 340 2.79 -1.97 -23.13
CA LEU A 340 3.17 -0.66 -23.65
C LEU A 340 4.19 -0.72 -24.80
N SER A 341 5.01 -1.77 -24.86
CA SER A 341 5.91 -2.02 -26.00
C SER A 341 5.22 -2.70 -27.19
N GLY A 342 3.96 -3.10 -27.05
CA GLY A 342 3.18 -3.78 -28.09
C GLY A 342 3.51 -5.27 -28.26
N LYS A 343 4.35 -5.85 -27.40
CA LYS A 343 4.66 -7.29 -27.41
C LYS A 343 3.51 -8.16 -26.88
N VAL A 344 2.65 -7.59 -26.04
CA VAL A 344 1.44 -8.25 -25.50
C VAL A 344 0.24 -7.38 -25.80
N LEU A 345 -0.82 -7.97 -26.37
CA LEU A 345 -2.08 -7.28 -26.61
C LEU A 345 -3.02 -7.46 -25.42
N LEU A 346 -3.73 -6.39 -25.06
CA LEU A 346 -4.86 -6.47 -24.15
C LEU A 346 -6.11 -6.96 -24.90
N PRO A 347 -7.07 -7.58 -24.20
CA PRO A 347 -8.41 -7.77 -24.72
C PRO A 347 -9.07 -6.44 -25.08
N THR A 348 -10.20 -6.50 -25.78
CA THR A 348 -11.03 -5.32 -26.04
C THR A 348 -11.52 -4.69 -24.73
N GLU A 349 -11.84 -3.39 -24.76
CA GLU A 349 -12.43 -2.69 -23.61
C GLU A 349 -13.64 -3.43 -23.04
N LYS A 350 -14.50 -3.96 -23.93
CA LYS A 350 -15.67 -4.74 -23.54
C LYS A 350 -15.29 -6.01 -22.79
N GLU A 351 -14.39 -6.82 -23.32
CA GLU A 351 -13.95 -8.06 -22.66
C GLU A 351 -13.27 -7.78 -21.31
N MET A 352 -12.53 -6.69 -21.21
CA MET A 352 -11.95 -6.24 -19.95
C MET A 352 -13.02 -5.82 -18.94
N MET A 353 -14.06 -5.12 -19.38
CA MET A 353 -15.19 -4.72 -18.52
C MET A 353 -16.02 -5.93 -18.08
N ASP A 354 -16.36 -6.82 -19.01
CA ASP A 354 -17.10 -8.06 -18.72
C ASP A 354 -16.37 -8.88 -17.64
N TYR A 355 -15.04 -9.01 -17.73
CA TYR A 355 -14.23 -9.64 -16.68
C TYR A 355 -14.35 -8.96 -15.31
N VAL A 356 -14.34 -7.62 -15.27
CA VAL A 356 -14.43 -6.85 -14.02
C VAL A 356 -15.81 -7.03 -13.39
N GLU A 357 -16.87 -6.98 -14.19
CA GLU A 357 -18.25 -7.19 -13.73
C GLU A 357 -18.44 -8.60 -13.18
N GLU A 358 -17.97 -9.64 -13.90
CA GLU A 358 -17.98 -11.03 -13.43
C GLU A 358 -17.22 -11.18 -12.11
N TYR A 359 -16.05 -10.55 -11.98
CA TYR A 359 -15.26 -10.57 -10.75
C TYR A 359 -15.99 -9.91 -9.58
N TYR A 360 -16.66 -8.77 -9.80
CA TYR A 360 -17.44 -8.08 -8.77
C TYR A 360 -18.65 -8.91 -8.32
N GLN A 361 -19.36 -9.52 -9.26
CA GLN A 361 -20.48 -10.42 -8.95
C GLN A 361 -20.00 -11.63 -8.14
N GLN A 362 -18.83 -12.18 -8.46
CA GLN A 362 -18.26 -13.32 -7.75
C GLN A 362 -17.86 -12.96 -6.31
N ILE A 363 -17.24 -11.79 -6.09
CA ILE A 363 -16.93 -11.27 -4.74
C ILE A 363 -18.20 -11.13 -3.90
N GLU A 364 -19.25 -10.53 -4.47
CA GLU A 364 -20.53 -10.34 -3.77
C GLU A 364 -21.19 -11.68 -3.44
N LYS A 365 -21.19 -12.62 -4.39
CA LYS A 365 -21.70 -13.99 -4.20
C LYS A 365 -20.95 -14.75 -3.11
N ASP A 366 -19.64 -14.53 -2.99
CA ASP A 366 -18.81 -15.11 -1.94
C ASP A 366 -18.98 -14.40 -0.57
N GLY A 367 -19.79 -13.34 -0.50
CA GLY A 367 -20.06 -12.60 0.73
C GLY A 367 -18.94 -11.65 1.16
N PHE A 368 -17.99 -11.35 0.27
CA PHE A 368 -16.91 -10.42 0.58
C PHE A 368 -17.36 -8.96 0.37
N PRO A 369 -17.06 -8.04 1.32
CA PRO A 369 -17.38 -6.63 1.17
C PRO A 369 -16.51 -5.92 0.12
N ARG A 370 -16.97 -4.77 -0.38
CA ARG A 370 -16.29 -4.02 -1.46
C ARG A 370 -14.85 -3.66 -1.14
N HIS A 371 -14.52 -3.26 0.09
CA HIS A 371 -13.13 -2.95 0.46
C HIS A 371 -12.15 -4.12 0.41
N MET A 372 -12.63 -5.37 0.23
CA MET A 372 -11.76 -6.54 0.03
C MET A 372 -11.52 -6.87 -1.44
N THR A 373 -11.99 -6.04 -2.38
CA THR A 373 -11.91 -6.31 -3.83
C THR A 373 -10.49 -6.51 -4.35
N HIS A 374 -9.49 -5.93 -3.69
CA HIS A 374 -8.10 -6.06 -4.10
C HIS A 374 -7.33 -7.10 -3.29
N TYR A 375 -8.01 -7.83 -2.39
CA TYR A 375 -7.39 -8.92 -1.67
C TYR A 375 -7.32 -10.11 -2.62
N LEU A 376 -6.10 -10.59 -2.85
CA LEU A 376 -5.93 -11.83 -3.61
C LEU A 376 -6.35 -12.99 -2.70
N HIS A 377 -7.64 -13.29 -2.73
CA HIS A 377 -8.18 -14.45 -2.03
C HIS A 377 -7.47 -15.70 -2.56
N PHE A 378 -6.78 -16.43 -1.68
CA PHE A 378 -6.25 -17.76 -1.95
C PHE A 378 -7.42 -18.74 -2.13
N LYS A 379 -8.18 -18.63 -3.23
CA LYS A 379 -8.92 -19.76 -3.78
C LYS A 379 -7.92 -20.52 -4.64
N GLU A 380 -7.41 -21.61 -4.11
CA GLU A 380 -6.36 -22.48 -4.66
C GLU A 380 -6.63 -23.05 -6.06
N GLU A 381 -7.77 -22.80 -6.70
CA GLU A 381 -8.08 -23.43 -7.99
C GLU A 381 -8.36 -22.48 -9.16
N ASN A 382 -8.51 -21.16 -8.92
CA ASN A 382 -8.91 -20.23 -9.99
C ASN A 382 -8.28 -18.83 -9.85
N ASN A 383 -7.03 -18.72 -9.41
CA ASN A 383 -6.27 -17.49 -9.59
C ASN A 383 -5.55 -17.53 -10.96
N PRO A 384 -6.14 -16.98 -12.04
CA PRO A 384 -5.54 -17.03 -13.36
C PRO A 384 -4.22 -16.28 -13.46
N LEU A 385 -3.79 -15.47 -12.49
CA LEU A 385 -2.43 -14.93 -12.46
C LEU A 385 -1.44 -16.01 -11.98
N VAL A 386 -1.75 -16.75 -10.93
CA VAL A 386 -0.92 -17.89 -10.47
C VAL A 386 -0.88 -19.01 -11.51
N THR A 387 -2.02 -19.36 -12.12
CA THR A 387 -2.09 -20.43 -13.14
C THR A 387 -1.56 -19.99 -14.52
N ARG A 388 -1.58 -18.69 -14.88
CA ARG A 388 -0.96 -18.19 -16.12
C ARG A 388 0.51 -17.86 -15.98
N VAL A 389 1.04 -17.63 -14.78
CA VAL A 389 2.49 -17.47 -14.57
C VAL A 389 3.23 -18.75 -14.97
N GLY A 390 2.69 -19.92 -14.63
CA GLY A 390 3.20 -21.21 -15.14
C GLY A 390 3.13 -21.37 -16.67
N ARG A 391 2.25 -20.64 -17.37
CA ARG A 391 2.21 -20.59 -18.85
C ARG A 391 3.06 -19.47 -19.45
N LEU A 392 3.28 -18.36 -18.74
CA LEU A 392 4.19 -17.30 -19.17
C LEU A 392 5.64 -17.75 -19.15
N GLU A 393 6.02 -18.63 -18.22
CA GLU A 393 7.32 -19.32 -18.25
C GLU A 393 7.45 -20.22 -19.49
N GLN A 394 6.37 -20.89 -19.89
CA GLN A 394 6.34 -21.76 -21.08
C GLN A 394 6.38 -20.97 -22.41
N VAL A 395 5.82 -19.76 -22.44
CA VAL A 395 5.88 -18.85 -23.60
C VAL A 395 7.19 -18.04 -23.64
N CYS A 396 7.94 -17.95 -22.53
CA CYS A 396 9.26 -17.32 -22.50
C CYS A 396 10.42 -18.31 -22.74
N SER A 397 10.12 -19.60 -22.96
CA SER A 397 11.10 -20.66 -23.23
C SER A 397 11.02 -21.25 -24.65
N GLU A 398 10.21 -20.67 -25.53
CA GLU A 398 10.23 -20.83 -26.99
C GLU A 398 10.49 -19.47 -27.64
#